data_AF-A0A518GZK1-F1
#
_entry.id   AF-A0A518GZK1-F1
#
_cell.length_a   1.000
_cell.length_b   1.000
_cell.length_c   1.000
_cell.angle_alpha   90.00
_cell.angle_beta   90.00
_cell.angle_gamma   90.00
#
_symmetry.space_group_name_H-M   'P 1'
#
loop_
_entity.id
_entity.type
_entity.pdbx_description
1 polymer ?
#
loop_
_entity_poly.entity_id
_entity_poly.type
_entity_poly.pdbx_seq_one_letter_code
_entity_poly.pdbx_strand_id
1 'polypeptide(L)'
;MSDSITINLNEEVRVRLKPDGIRLYCEHYEFRCVPQIDADGWTRIQLWRLMMIFGSHVCLAGDPPFEMAVVLDRPAPKAALVAKRPPSCCPICGSRNFSPGYVADGVRRVDICNACGNTILAEVE
;
A
#
# COMPACT_ATOMS: atom_id res chain seq x y z
N MET A 1 -24.87 12.14 -4.67
CA MET A 1 -23.78 11.51 -5.45
C MET A 1 -22.95 10.74 -4.45
N SER A 2 -22.82 9.42 -4.61
CA SER A 2 -22.04 8.59 -3.69
C SER A 2 -20.60 8.60 -4.17
N ASP A 3 -19.68 9.10 -3.35
CA ASP A 3 -18.26 9.06 -3.67
C ASP A 3 -17.77 7.61 -3.58
N SER A 4 -17.36 7.04 -4.71
CA SER A 4 -16.75 5.71 -4.75
C SER A 4 -15.25 5.82 -4.53
N ILE A 5 -14.70 4.86 -3.79
CA ILE A 5 -13.28 4.75 -3.52
C ILE A 5 -12.80 3.43 -4.13
N THR A 6 -11.78 3.49 -4.98
CA THR A 6 -11.06 2.31 -5.46
C THR A 6 -9.98 1.94 -4.45
N ILE A 7 -9.91 0.67 -4.07
CA ILE A 7 -8.91 0.14 -3.13
C ILE A 7 -8.12 -0.96 -3.84
N ASN A 8 -6.79 -0.88 -3.82
CA ASN A 8 -5.94 -1.96 -4.29
C ASN A 8 -5.67 -2.93 -3.14
N LEU A 9 -6.06 -4.19 -3.33
CA LEU A 9 -5.93 -5.22 -2.29
C LEU A 9 -4.46 -5.55 -1.92
N ASN A 10 -3.50 -5.19 -2.79
CA ASN A 10 -2.07 -5.35 -2.52
C ASN A 10 -1.48 -4.21 -1.68
N GLU A 11 -2.24 -3.13 -1.42
CA GLU A 11 -1.78 -2.06 -0.53
C GLU A 11 -1.63 -2.56 0.90
N GLU A 12 -0.63 -1.99 1.58
CA GLU A 12 -0.44 -2.22 3.00
C GLU A 12 -1.47 -1.44 3.80
N VAL A 13 -1.99 -2.12 4.82
CA VAL A 13 -2.84 -1.54 5.85
C VAL A 13 -2.20 -1.74 7.20
N ARG A 14 -2.63 -0.92 8.15
CA ARG A 14 -2.27 -1.07 9.55
C ARG A 14 -3.49 -1.54 10.33
N VAL A 15 -3.28 -2.56 11.15
CA VAL A 15 -4.26 -3.10 12.10
C VAL A 15 -3.62 -3.37 13.45
N ARG A 16 -4.41 -3.34 14.52
CA ARG A 16 -3.98 -3.81 15.83
C ARG A 16 -4.46 -5.23 16.05
N LEU A 17 -3.53 -6.17 16.08
CA LEU A 17 -3.85 -7.57 16.35
C LEU A 17 -4.12 -7.75 17.85
N LYS A 18 -5.17 -8.50 18.17
CA LYS A 18 -5.40 -9.02 19.53
C LYS A 18 -4.55 -10.27 19.76
N PRO A 19 -4.44 -10.77 21.00
CA PRO A 19 -3.71 -12.02 21.27
C PRO A 19 -4.14 -13.19 20.37
N ASP A 20 -5.44 -13.35 20.13
CA ASP A 20 -5.96 -14.38 19.21
C ASP A 20 -5.59 -14.13 17.75
N GLY A 21 -5.51 -12.87 17.32
CA GLY A 21 -5.03 -12.54 15.97
C GLY A 21 -3.56 -12.88 15.77
N ILE A 22 -2.73 -12.65 16.78
CA ILE A 22 -1.31 -13.06 16.76
C ILE A 22 -1.22 -14.59 16.65
N ARG A 23 -2.02 -15.32 17.44
CA ARG A 23 -2.07 -16.79 17.39
C ARG A 23 -2.47 -17.30 16.00
N LEU A 24 -3.57 -16.81 15.44
CA LEU A 24 -4.05 -17.20 14.11
C LEU A 24 -3.05 -16.85 13.00
N TYR A 25 -2.38 -15.70 13.11
CA TYR A 25 -1.32 -15.32 12.18
C TYR A 25 -0.17 -16.33 12.21
N CYS A 26 0.31 -16.69 13.41
CA CYS A 26 1.36 -17.69 13.57
C CYS A 26 0.92 -19.07 13.07
N GLU A 27 -0.30 -19.51 13.38
CA GLU A 27 -0.86 -20.78 12.89
C GLU A 27 -0.90 -20.83 11.36
N HIS A 28 -1.33 -19.74 10.71
CA HIS A 28 -1.37 -19.66 9.24
C HIS A 28 0.01 -19.85 8.59
N TYR A 29 1.08 -19.40 9.25
CA TYR A 29 2.46 -19.53 8.76
C TYR A 29 3.23 -20.69 9.43
N GLU A 30 2.54 -21.66 10.02
CA GLU A 30 3.15 -22.82 10.71
C GLU A 30 4.20 -22.40 11.76
N PHE A 31 3.97 -21.31 12.48
CA PHE A 31 4.86 -20.71 13.49
C PHE A 31 6.23 -20.26 12.95
N ARG A 32 6.41 -20.19 11.63
CA ARG A 32 7.66 -19.73 11.00
C ARG A 32 7.76 -18.20 10.93
N CYS A 33 6.67 -17.49 11.21
CA CYS A 33 6.59 -16.04 11.11
C CYS A 33 5.79 -15.47 12.29
N VAL A 34 6.25 -14.34 12.80
CA VAL A 34 5.57 -13.53 13.83
C VAL A 34 5.21 -12.19 13.18
N PRO A 35 4.00 -11.65 13.39
CA PRO A 35 3.66 -10.35 12.85
C PRO A 35 4.64 -9.29 13.39
N GLN A 36 5.08 -8.39 12.51
CA GLN A 36 5.88 -7.23 12.93
C GLN A 36 4.96 -6.19 13.55
N ILE A 37 5.12 -5.95 14.84
CA ILE A 37 4.34 -4.99 15.63
C ILE A 37 5.25 -3.79 15.93
N ASP A 38 4.79 -2.58 15.62
CA ASP A 38 5.51 -1.35 15.92
C ASP A 38 5.36 -0.92 17.40
N ALA A 39 6.03 0.17 17.78
CA ALA A 39 6.00 0.69 19.14
C ALA A 39 4.59 1.12 19.60
N ASP A 40 3.69 1.43 18.67
CA ASP A 40 2.31 1.88 18.92
C ASP A 40 1.30 0.72 18.85
N GLY A 41 1.79 -0.52 18.70
CA GLY A 41 1.00 -1.75 18.64
C GLY A 41 0.40 -2.06 17.27
N TRP A 42 0.77 -1.33 16.21
CA TRP A 42 0.25 -1.58 14.87
C TRP A 42 1.07 -2.64 14.14
N THR A 43 0.36 -3.49 13.41
CA THR A 43 0.92 -4.46 12.47
C THR A 43 0.66 -4.00 11.05
N ARG A 44 1.72 -3.94 10.23
CA ARG A 44 1.60 -3.69 8.78
C ARG A 44 1.38 -5.00 8.03
N ILE A 45 0.36 -5.03 7.17
CA ILE A 45 0.02 -6.22 6.39
C ILE A 45 -0.69 -5.82 5.10
N GLN A 46 -0.50 -6.58 4.02
CA GLN A 46 -1.28 -6.37 2.80
C GLN A 46 -2.76 -6.68 3.04
N LEU A 47 -3.66 -5.86 2.50
CA LEU A 47 -5.10 -6.00 2.73
C LEU A 47 -5.63 -7.39 2.32
N TRP A 48 -5.19 -7.94 1.18
CA TRP A 48 -5.60 -9.28 0.77
C TRP A 48 -5.13 -10.37 1.76
N ARG A 49 -3.94 -10.21 2.37
CA ARG A 49 -3.45 -11.16 3.39
C ARG A 49 -4.27 -11.07 4.66
N LEU A 50 -4.63 -9.86 5.09
CA LEU A 50 -5.51 -9.65 6.24
C LEU A 50 -6.84 -10.40 6.04
N MET A 51 -7.45 -10.25 4.86
CA MET A 51 -8.70 -10.95 4.53
C MET A 51 -8.52 -12.46 4.45
N MET A 52 -7.42 -12.95 3.90
CA MET A 52 -7.15 -14.38 3.79
C MET A 52 -6.96 -15.03 5.17
N ILE A 53 -6.25 -14.39 6.09
CA ILE A 53 -5.94 -14.96 7.41
C ILE A 53 -7.15 -14.83 8.34
N PHE A 54 -7.82 -13.67 8.36
CA PHE A 54 -8.82 -13.35 9.37
C PHE A 54 -10.25 -13.28 8.86
N GLY A 55 -10.49 -13.32 7.55
CA GLY A 55 -11.81 -13.09 6.96
C GLY A 55 -12.88 -14.07 7.44
N SER A 56 -12.52 -15.34 7.62
CA SER A 56 -13.41 -16.36 8.21
C SER A 56 -13.77 -16.06 9.67
N HIS A 57 -12.88 -15.41 10.43
CA HIS A 57 -13.05 -15.15 11.85
C HIS A 57 -13.88 -13.89 12.13
N VAL A 58 -13.92 -12.93 11.20
CA VAL A 58 -14.71 -11.70 11.34
C VAL A 58 -16.23 -11.98 11.27
N CYS A 59 -16.65 -13.01 10.53
CA CYS A 59 -18.06 -13.29 10.28
C CYS A 59 -18.74 -14.22 11.30
N LEU A 60 -18.01 -14.78 12.28
CA LEU A 60 -18.50 -15.90 13.11
C LEU A 60 -19.05 -15.53 14.50
N ALA A 61 -19.54 -14.30 14.69
CA ALA A 61 -20.12 -13.82 15.96
C ALA A 61 -19.20 -13.89 17.21
N GLY A 62 -17.92 -14.24 17.03
CA GLY A 62 -16.88 -14.15 18.05
C GLY A 62 -16.22 -12.77 18.12
N ASP A 63 -15.35 -12.59 19.11
CA ASP A 63 -14.53 -11.37 19.19
C ASP A 63 -13.53 -11.35 18.01
N PRO A 64 -13.52 -10.29 17.18
CA PRO A 64 -12.65 -10.27 16.01
C PRO A 64 -11.17 -10.32 16.43
N PRO A 65 -10.31 -11.00 15.64
CA PRO A 65 -8.91 -11.20 15.99
C PRO A 65 -8.04 -9.92 15.91
N PHE A 66 -8.60 -8.83 15.41
CA PHE A 66 -7.99 -7.52 15.35
C PHE A 66 -9.03 -6.43 15.65
N GLU A 67 -8.57 -5.25 16.04
CA GLU A 67 -9.45 -4.08 16.14
C GLU A 67 -10.02 -3.76 14.75
N MET A 68 -11.35 -3.63 14.62
CA MET A 68 -12.04 -3.38 13.33
C MET A 68 -11.75 -1.99 12.72
N ALA A 69 -10.72 -1.31 13.20
CA ALA A 69 -10.14 -0.10 12.63
C ALA A 69 -9.00 -0.50 11.67
N VAL A 70 -9.28 -0.49 10.37
CA VAL A 70 -8.26 -0.70 9.33
C VAL A 70 -7.84 0.66 8.79
N VAL A 71 -6.56 1.00 8.97
CA VAL A 71 -6.00 2.24 8.43
C VAL A 71 -5.35 1.94 7.08
N LEU A 72 -5.91 2.54 6.03
CA LEU A 72 -5.33 2.53 4.68
C LEU A 72 -4.18 3.54 4.67
N ASP A 73 -2.94 3.04 4.54
CA ASP A 73 -1.78 3.90 4.28
C ASP A 73 -1.86 4.35 2.81
N ARG A 74 -2.73 5.30 2.49
CA ARG A 74 -2.65 5.96 1.19
C ARG A 74 -1.34 6.72 1.17
N PRO A 75 -0.37 6.39 0.30
CA PRO A 75 0.69 7.34 0.04
C PRO A 75 -0.01 8.62 -0.40
N ALA A 76 0.31 9.75 0.25
CA ALA A 76 -0.14 11.06 -0.23
C ALA A 76 0.09 11.09 -1.75
N PRO A 77 -0.86 11.60 -2.56
CA PRO A 77 -0.68 11.65 -4.00
C PRO A 77 0.67 12.29 -4.26
N LYS A 78 1.64 11.47 -4.70
CA LYS A 78 2.99 11.93 -4.97
C LYS A 78 2.82 12.96 -6.07
N ALA A 79 3.02 14.23 -5.73
CA ALA A 79 2.79 15.34 -6.63
C ALA A 79 3.50 15.01 -7.94
N ALA A 80 2.72 14.84 -9.02
CA ALA A 80 3.29 14.58 -10.31
C ALA A 80 4.08 15.83 -10.70
N LEU A 81 5.40 15.69 -10.74
CA LEU A 81 6.25 16.81 -11.11
C LEU A 81 6.15 16.95 -12.62
N VAL A 82 5.56 18.07 -13.05
CA VAL A 82 5.50 18.44 -14.45
C VAL A 82 6.88 18.96 -14.83
N ALA A 83 7.59 18.20 -15.66
CA ALA A 83 8.88 18.60 -16.19
C ALA A 83 8.74 18.86 -17.70
N LYS A 84 9.13 20.07 -18.14
CA LYS A 84 9.10 20.48 -19.56
C LYS A 84 9.97 19.59 -20.48
N ARG A 85 10.92 18.85 -19.89
CA ARG A 85 11.73 17.82 -20.54
C ARG A 85 11.93 16.68 -19.54
N PRO A 86 12.07 15.42 -19.98
CA PRO A 86 12.43 14.33 -19.07
C PRO A 86 13.75 14.71 -18.38
N PRO A 87 13.76 14.89 -17.06
CA PRO A 87 14.93 15.38 -16.38
C PRO A 87 16.00 14.29 -16.39
N SER A 88 17.27 14.66 -16.58
CA SER A 88 18.39 13.71 -16.59
C SER A 88 18.57 12.99 -15.24
N CYS A 89 17.91 13.47 -14.20
CA CYS A 89 17.82 12.87 -12.87
C CYS A 89 16.46 13.20 -12.22
N CYS A 90 16.05 12.39 -11.25
CA CYS A 90 14.81 12.58 -10.53
C CYS A 90 14.94 13.85 -9.67
N PRO A 91 14.02 14.82 -9.76
CA PRO A 91 14.08 16.06 -8.98
C PRO A 91 13.91 15.84 -7.46
N ILE A 92 13.42 14.68 -7.04
CA ILE A 92 13.21 14.36 -5.62
C ILE A 92 14.42 13.66 -5.00
N CYS A 93 15.03 12.70 -5.70
CA CYS A 93 16.08 11.85 -5.12
C CYS A 93 17.41 11.85 -5.91
N GLY A 94 17.49 12.54 -7.04
CA GLY A 94 18.68 12.59 -7.89
C GLY A 94 18.98 11.32 -8.70
N SER A 95 18.17 10.25 -8.57
CA SER A 95 18.37 9.01 -9.32
C SER A 95 18.14 9.19 -10.82
N ARG A 96 18.91 8.48 -11.65
CA ARG A 96 18.76 8.45 -13.12
C ARG A 96 18.01 7.20 -13.62
N ASN A 97 17.54 6.37 -12.70
CA ASN A 97 16.90 5.10 -13.02
C ASN A 97 15.38 5.28 -13.12
N PHE A 98 14.85 5.19 -14.34
CA PHE A 98 13.44 5.40 -14.65
C PHE A 98 12.85 4.21 -15.40
N SER A 99 11.58 3.93 -15.15
CA SER A 99 10.75 3.03 -15.95
C SER A 99 9.63 3.82 -16.63
N PRO A 100 9.32 3.56 -17.90
CA PRO A 100 8.18 4.19 -18.56
C PRO A 100 6.87 3.70 -17.93
N GLY A 101 5.89 4.59 -17.80
CA GLY A 101 4.55 4.30 -17.33
C GLY A 101 3.50 5.14 -18.05
N TYR A 102 2.25 4.95 -17.67
CA TYR A 102 1.11 5.74 -18.16
C TYR A 102 0.28 6.22 -16.97
N VAL A 103 -0.23 7.44 -17.03
CA VAL A 103 -1.26 7.90 -16.08
C VAL A 103 -2.56 7.12 -16.31
N ALA A 104 -3.44 7.14 -15.30
CA ALA A 104 -4.71 6.41 -15.31
C ALA A 104 -5.65 6.78 -16.47
N ASP A 105 -5.44 7.92 -17.14
CA ASP A 105 -6.18 8.28 -18.37
C ASP A 105 -5.73 7.49 -19.61
N GLY A 106 -4.59 6.77 -19.53
CA GLY A 106 -4.05 5.95 -20.61
C GLY A 106 -3.45 6.74 -21.78
N VAL A 107 -3.52 8.08 -21.77
CA VAL A 107 -3.14 8.93 -22.90
C VAL A 107 -1.74 9.50 -22.73
N ARG A 108 -1.34 9.82 -21.49
CA ARG A 108 -0.05 10.49 -21.25
C ARG A 108 1.00 9.52 -20.72
N ARG A 109 2.17 9.53 -21.38
CA ARG A 109 3.37 8.83 -20.90
C ARG A 109 3.95 9.55 -19.70
N VAL A 110 4.42 8.77 -18.74
CA VAL A 110 5.14 9.24 -17.56
C VAL A 110 6.41 8.44 -17.37
N ASP A 111 7.40 9.06 -16.73
CA ASP A 111 8.58 8.36 -16.24
C ASP A 111 8.44 8.13 -14.73
N ILE A 112 8.58 6.88 -14.30
CA ILE A 112 8.51 6.48 -12.89
C ILE A 112 9.94 6.28 -12.39
N CYS A 113 10.37 7.06 -11.39
CA CYS A 113 11.67 6.85 -10.77
C CYS A 113 11.69 5.55 -9.97
N ASN A 114 12.55 4.60 -10.33
CA ASN A 114 12.64 3.29 -9.68
C ASN A 114 13.19 3.37 -8.24
N ALA A 115 13.85 4.46 -7.87
CA ALA A 115 14.43 4.63 -6.53
C ALA A 115 13.40 5.12 -5.49
N CYS A 116 12.56 6.09 -5.85
CA CYS A 116 11.59 6.70 -4.92
C CYS A 116 10.12 6.51 -5.33
N GLY A 117 9.87 5.88 -6.49
CA GLY A 117 8.52 5.65 -7.02
C GLY A 117 7.74 6.93 -7.32
N ASN A 118 8.44 8.04 -7.64
CA ASN A 118 7.77 9.28 -8.05
C ASN A 118 7.55 9.27 -9.56
N THR A 119 6.38 9.76 -9.95
CA THR A 119 5.97 9.91 -11.34
C THR A 119 6.35 11.30 -11.85
N ILE A 120 7.03 11.35 -12.98
CA ILE A 120 7.42 12.56 -13.68
C ILE A 120 6.60 12.63 -14.96
N LEU A 121 5.79 13.68 -15.09
CA LEU A 121 5.00 13.93 -16.30
C LEU A 121 5.91 14.59 -17.33
N ALA A 122 6.06 13.94 -18.49
CA ALA A 122 6.58 14.62 -19.67
C ALA A 122 5.43 15.45 -20.28
N GLU A 123 5.64 16.75 -20.46
CA GLU A 123 4.72 17.55 -21.30
C GLU A 123 4.81 17.06 -22.75
N VAL A 124 3.65 16.86 -23.38
CA VAL A 124 3.55 16.66 -24.82
C VAL A 124 3.36 18.07 -25.42
N GLU A 125 4.33 18.53 -26.21
CA GLU A 125 4.21 19.77 -27.00
C GLU A 125 3.05 19.72 -28.01
#